data_AF-A0A1E5H777-F1
#
_entry.id   AF-A0A1E5H777-F1
#
_cell.length_a   1.000
_cell.length_b   1.000
_cell.length_c   1.000
_cell.angle_alpha   90.00
_cell.angle_beta   90.00
_cell.angle_gamma   90.00
#
_symmetry.space_group_name_H-M   'P 1'
#
loop_
_entity.id
_entity.type
_entity.pdbx_description
1 polymer ?
#
loop_
_entity_poly.entity_id
_entity_poly.type
_entity_poly.pdbx_seq_one_letter_code
_entity_poly.pdbx_strand_id
1 'polypeptide(L)'
;MTNKIPFPKNYERFIELGQEAVRFGELKTAVDYFEKAYAIKQDFPLNLVLVNTYLDTKNYEQALCVASEMKECYLEYLDYLEIYILILIKNHLFLQAHSIINERILMEQSGEMRKLISLKKKIRHFELLYQQFESVKISEVKNELNRLNLCNYYEQLSVVKKSLNLPQDDFIRVGKNLLLDERVHILVRSWILEEFVSLHVKEEVKFLWRDHKTYTVVPATVGTPLDCAAYQRILLFLEKELINVAPILLIDITEEVRLHFALLYPLADQIIKSPKLWAVSYIFSYNHVIAEKYYTEENQAEIEKIQQLQCEIRSDLETMIL
;
A
#
# COMPACT_ATOMS: atom_id res chain seq x y z
N MET A 1 -22.35 -25.78 -30.23
CA MET A 1 -21.69 -24.58 -29.64
C MET A 1 -22.80 -23.58 -29.33
N THR A 2 -23.22 -23.49 -28.07
CA THR A 2 -24.33 -22.64 -27.62
C THR A 2 -23.83 -21.23 -27.36
N ASN A 3 -23.94 -20.37 -28.36
CA ASN A 3 -23.81 -18.91 -28.19
C ASN A 3 -24.97 -18.41 -27.33
N LYS A 4 -24.73 -18.22 -26.02
CA LYS A 4 -25.64 -17.47 -25.15
C LYS A 4 -25.48 -15.99 -25.48
N ILE A 5 -26.42 -15.46 -26.24
CA ILE A 5 -26.61 -14.01 -26.41
C ILE A 5 -27.04 -13.45 -25.04
N PRO A 6 -26.34 -12.47 -24.44
CA PRO A 6 -26.79 -11.85 -23.20
C PRO A 6 -28.06 -11.03 -23.49
N PHE A 7 -29.20 -11.50 -23.00
CA PHE A 7 -30.47 -10.79 -23.12
C PHE A 7 -30.51 -9.64 -22.11
N PRO A 8 -30.71 -8.37 -22.53
CA PRO A 8 -30.79 -7.22 -21.63
C PRO A 8 -31.85 -7.40 -20.54
N LYS A 9 -33.01 -7.98 -20.91
CA LYS A 9 -34.18 -8.19 -20.05
C LYS A 9 -33.93 -8.89 -18.71
N ASN A 10 -32.82 -9.62 -18.56
CA ASN A 10 -32.51 -10.28 -17.30
C ASN A 10 -31.95 -9.30 -16.27
N TYR A 11 -31.22 -8.26 -16.69
CA TYR A 11 -30.65 -7.26 -15.78
C TYR A 11 -31.76 -6.49 -15.06
N GLU A 12 -32.64 -5.81 -15.82
CA GLU A 12 -33.71 -5.00 -15.22
C GLU A 12 -34.64 -5.88 -14.37
N ARG A 13 -34.91 -7.12 -14.81
CA ARG A 13 -35.72 -8.06 -14.04
C ARG A 13 -35.08 -8.44 -12.71
N PHE A 14 -33.78 -8.69 -12.66
CA PHE A 14 -33.09 -8.98 -11.42
C PHE A 14 -33.05 -7.76 -10.49
N ILE A 15 -32.92 -6.54 -11.03
CA ILE A 15 -33.05 -5.31 -10.24
C ILE A 15 -34.44 -5.21 -9.61
N GLU A 16 -35.51 -5.40 -10.38
CA GLU A 16 -36.89 -5.36 -9.87
C GLU A 16 -37.12 -6.38 -8.76
N LEU A 17 -36.68 -7.63 -8.96
CA LEU A 17 -36.82 -8.71 -7.99
C LEU A 17 -36.01 -8.44 -6.72
N GLY A 18 -34.80 -7.90 -6.86
CA GLY A 18 -34.00 -7.48 -5.71
C GLY A 18 -34.67 -6.38 -4.90
N GLN A 19 -35.20 -5.36 -5.56
CA GLN A 19 -35.96 -4.28 -4.90
C GLN A 19 -37.24 -4.78 -4.24
N GLU A 20 -37.94 -5.72 -4.86
CA GLU A 20 -39.12 -6.36 -4.29
C GLU A 20 -38.77 -7.14 -3.02
N ALA A 21 -37.71 -7.94 -3.05
CA ALA A 21 -37.21 -8.66 -1.89
C ALA A 21 -36.81 -7.70 -0.75
N VAL A 22 -36.15 -6.57 -1.04
CA VAL A 22 -35.86 -5.53 -0.03
C VAL A 22 -37.16 -4.99 0.59
N ARG A 23 -38.18 -4.68 -0.21
CA ARG A 23 -39.48 -4.19 0.29
C ARG A 23 -40.17 -5.19 1.23
N PHE A 24 -40.00 -6.48 0.98
CA PHE A 24 -40.53 -7.55 1.84
C PHE A 24 -39.61 -7.94 3.00
N GLY A 25 -38.44 -7.30 3.15
CA GLY A 25 -37.47 -7.60 4.20
C GLY A 25 -36.65 -8.88 3.95
N GLU A 26 -36.74 -9.47 2.75
CA GLU A 26 -36.03 -10.67 2.34
C GLU A 26 -34.61 -10.35 1.84
N LEU A 27 -33.78 -9.77 2.71
CA LEU A 27 -32.49 -9.19 2.31
C LEU A 27 -31.50 -10.21 1.70
N LYS A 28 -31.53 -11.48 2.13
CA LYS A 28 -30.71 -12.52 1.50
C LYS A 28 -31.11 -12.78 0.05
N THR A 29 -32.42 -12.88 -0.19
CA THR A 29 -32.98 -13.01 -1.54
C THR A 29 -32.64 -11.79 -2.41
N ALA A 30 -32.65 -10.59 -1.81
CA ALA A 30 -32.24 -9.38 -2.50
C ALA A 30 -30.78 -9.43 -2.95
N VAL A 31 -29.86 -9.88 -2.08
CA VAL A 31 -28.44 -10.10 -2.44
C VAL A 31 -28.33 -11.01 -3.65
N ASP A 32 -28.98 -12.18 -3.64
CA ASP A 32 -28.90 -13.14 -4.74
C ASP A 32 -29.33 -12.54 -6.08
N TYR A 33 -30.35 -11.67 -6.08
CA TYR A 33 -30.81 -11.00 -7.29
C TYR A 33 -29.87 -9.87 -7.71
N PHE A 34 -29.38 -9.06 -6.78
CA PHE A 34 -28.42 -8.01 -7.10
C PHE A 34 -27.08 -8.57 -7.58
N GLU A 35 -26.58 -9.68 -7.03
CA GLU A 35 -25.40 -10.40 -7.54
C GLU A 35 -25.60 -10.85 -9.00
N LYS A 36 -26.77 -11.41 -9.33
CA LYS A 36 -27.10 -11.82 -10.71
C LYS A 36 -27.17 -10.63 -11.65
N ALA A 37 -27.70 -9.49 -11.21
CA ALA A 37 -27.69 -8.26 -11.99
C ALA A 37 -26.25 -7.75 -12.17
N TYR A 38 -25.44 -7.77 -11.11
CA TYR A 38 -24.08 -7.25 -11.10
C TYR A 38 -23.14 -8.09 -11.98
N ALA A 39 -23.38 -9.41 -12.06
CA ALA A 39 -22.69 -10.30 -13.00
C ALA A 39 -22.98 -9.99 -14.48
N ILE A 40 -24.09 -9.30 -14.79
CA ILE A 40 -24.43 -8.87 -16.15
C ILE A 40 -23.86 -7.48 -16.44
N LYS A 41 -24.00 -6.55 -15.50
CA LYS A 41 -23.56 -5.16 -15.65
C LYS A 41 -23.03 -4.63 -14.32
N GLN A 42 -21.76 -4.27 -14.32
CA GLN A 42 -21.08 -3.65 -13.18
C GLN A 42 -21.10 -2.14 -13.36
N ASP A 43 -22.00 -1.46 -12.65
CA ASP A 43 -22.00 0.00 -12.52
C ASP A 43 -22.06 0.42 -11.06
N PHE A 44 -21.62 1.64 -10.77
CA PHE A 44 -21.51 2.13 -9.41
C PHE A 44 -22.86 2.20 -8.66
N PRO A 45 -23.99 2.63 -9.27
CA PRO A 45 -25.28 2.58 -8.60
C PRO A 45 -25.66 1.18 -8.11
N LEU A 46 -25.47 0.14 -8.92
CA LEU A 46 -25.74 -1.23 -8.49
C LEU A 46 -24.71 -1.73 -7.47
N ASN A 47 -23.43 -1.42 -7.66
CA ASN A 47 -22.38 -1.72 -6.69
C ASN A 47 -22.76 -1.20 -5.29
N LEU A 48 -23.17 0.07 -5.21
CA LEU A 48 -23.58 0.73 -3.98
C LEU A 48 -24.79 0.06 -3.33
N VAL A 49 -25.81 -0.32 -4.11
CA VAL A 49 -26.98 -1.05 -3.61
C VAL A 49 -26.57 -2.41 -3.05
N LEU A 50 -25.77 -3.17 -3.79
CA LEU A 50 -25.31 -4.50 -3.39
C LEU A 50 -24.45 -4.42 -2.12
N VAL A 51 -23.52 -3.48 -2.04
CA VAL A 51 -22.67 -3.24 -0.87
C VAL A 51 -23.49 -2.89 0.37
N ASN A 52 -24.47 -1.99 0.27
CA ASN A 52 -25.37 -1.69 1.39
C ASN A 52 -26.20 -2.92 1.81
N THR A 53 -26.66 -3.71 0.84
CA THR A 53 -27.41 -4.95 1.15
C THR A 53 -26.51 -5.99 1.87
N TYR A 54 -25.23 -6.09 1.51
CA TYR A 54 -24.27 -6.91 2.25
C TYR A 54 -24.01 -6.38 3.67
N LEU A 55 -23.91 -5.06 3.85
CA LEU A 55 -23.77 -4.45 5.17
C LEU A 55 -25.00 -4.76 6.06
N ASP A 56 -26.21 -4.62 5.52
CA ASP A 56 -27.46 -4.91 6.24
C ASP A 56 -27.60 -6.39 6.60
N THR A 57 -27.08 -7.29 5.76
CA THR A 57 -27.02 -8.74 6.01
C THR A 57 -25.79 -9.18 6.80
N LYS A 58 -24.93 -8.24 7.24
CA LYS A 58 -23.68 -8.47 7.99
C LYS A 58 -22.63 -9.31 7.25
N ASN A 59 -22.70 -9.37 5.92
CA ASN A 59 -21.73 -10.01 5.05
C ASN A 59 -20.59 -9.03 4.72
N TYR A 60 -19.80 -8.65 5.73
CA TYR A 60 -18.86 -7.54 5.64
C TYR A 60 -17.69 -7.80 4.68
N GLU A 61 -17.22 -9.04 4.58
CA GLU A 61 -16.13 -9.43 3.69
C GLU A 61 -16.56 -9.30 2.22
N GLN A 62 -17.78 -9.70 1.89
CA GLN A 62 -18.37 -9.54 0.56
C GLN A 62 -18.59 -8.05 0.24
N ALA A 63 -19.08 -7.26 1.21
CA ALA A 63 -19.19 -5.82 1.06
C ALA A 63 -17.83 -5.18 0.72
N LEU A 64 -16.76 -5.61 1.40
CA LEU A 64 -15.40 -5.15 1.14
C LEU A 64 -14.91 -5.56 -0.24
N CYS A 65 -15.10 -6.82 -0.63
CA CYS A 65 -14.69 -7.33 -1.93
C CYS A 65 -15.32 -6.50 -3.06
N VAL A 66 -16.65 -6.35 -3.04
CA VAL A 66 -17.40 -5.63 -4.08
C VAL A 66 -17.12 -4.13 -4.06
N ALA A 67 -17.03 -3.50 -2.89
CA ALA A 67 -16.72 -2.06 -2.82
C ALA A 67 -15.29 -1.75 -3.31
N SER A 68 -14.35 -2.67 -3.12
CA SER A 68 -12.95 -2.48 -3.54
C SER A 68 -12.77 -2.50 -5.06
N GLU A 69 -13.71 -3.08 -5.81
CA GLU A 69 -13.71 -3.05 -7.29
C GLU A 69 -13.96 -1.63 -7.85
N MET A 70 -14.60 -0.76 -7.06
CA MET A 70 -14.95 0.61 -7.45
C MET A 70 -14.53 1.61 -6.38
N LYS A 71 -13.39 1.36 -5.73
CA LYS A 71 -12.89 2.14 -4.58
C LYS A 71 -12.87 3.64 -4.87
N GLU A 72 -12.40 4.05 -6.04
CA GLU A 72 -12.27 5.45 -6.46
C GLU A 72 -13.62 6.18 -6.44
N CYS A 73 -14.70 5.51 -6.85
CA CYS A 73 -16.05 6.06 -6.80
C CYS A 73 -16.53 6.32 -5.36
N TYR A 74 -16.15 5.45 -4.42
CA TYR A 74 -16.44 5.68 -3.00
C TYR A 74 -15.62 6.83 -2.41
N LEU A 75 -14.38 7.03 -2.88
CA LEU A 75 -13.52 8.09 -2.37
C LEU A 75 -13.86 9.47 -2.96
N GLU A 76 -14.61 9.55 -4.05
CA GLU A 76 -14.94 10.80 -4.74
C GLU A 76 -15.77 11.73 -3.83
N TYR A 77 -16.91 11.24 -3.33
CA TYR A 77 -17.85 12.00 -2.52
C TYR A 77 -17.87 11.53 -1.07
N LEU A 78 -18.00 12.48 -0.15
CA LEU A 78 -17.93 12.21 1.28
C LEU A 78 -19.01 11.25 1.79
N ASP A 79 -20.22 11.29 1.22
CA ASP A 79 -21.30 10.40 1.63
C ASP A 79 -21.02 8.94 1.24
N TYR A 80 -20.35 8.70 0.10
CA TYR A 80 -19.89 7.36 -0.28
C TYR A 80 -18.64 6.95 0.51
N LEU A 81 -17.76 7.90 0.81
CA LEU A 81 -16.59 7.66 1.64
C LEU A 81 -17.01 7.17 3.03
N GLU A 82 -18.07 7.72 3.63
CA GLU A 82 -18.58 7.24 4.90
C GLU A 82 -18.99 5.75 4.84
N ILE A 83 -19.60 5.31 3.75
CA ILE A 83 -19.96 3.90 3.55
C ILE A 83 -18.70 3.04 3.45
N TYR A 84 -17.70 3.47 2.69
CA TYR A 84 -16.45 2.73 2.56
C TYR A 84 -15.69 2.63 3.89
N ILE A 85 -15.63 3.72 4.66
CA ILE A 85 -15.05 3.71 6.01
C ILE A 85 -15.82 2.78 6.94
N LEU A 86 -17.16 2.71 6.85
CA LEU A 86 -17.94 1.75 7.61
C LEU A 86 -17.57 0.31 7.25
N ILE A 87 -17.40 -0.01 5.96
CA ILE A 87 -16.97 -1.34 5.50
C ILE A 87 -15.61 -1.69 6.11
N LEU A 88 -14.63 -0.78 6.06
CA LEU A 88 -13.31 -0.99 6.65
C LEU A 88 -13.39 -1.24 8.16
N ILE A 89 -14.17 -0.43 8.89
CA ILE A 89 -14.40 -0.62 10.34
C ILE A 89 -15.01 -1.99 10.64
N LYS A 90 -16.00 -2.43 9.84
CA LYS A 90 -16.67 -3.73 10.04
C LYS A 90 -15.77 -4.92 9.73
N ASN A 91 -14.76 -4.74 8.89
CA ASN A 91 -13.71 -5.72 8.61
C ASN A 91 -12.46 -5.53 9.48
N HIS A 92 -12.51 -4.66 10.50
CA HIS A 92 -11.39 -4.38 11.41
C HIS A 92 -10.13 -3.81 10.72
N LEU A 93 -10.28 -3.22 9.53
CA LEU A 93 -9.21 -2.59 8.76
C LEU A 93 -8.98 -1.14 9.22
N PHE A 94 -8.67 -0.95 10.50
CA PHE A 94 -8.58 0.36 11.14
C PHE A 94 -7.47 1.23 10.56
N LEU A 95 -6.29 0.65 10.27
CA LEU A 95 -5.17 1.41 9.72
C LEU A 95 -5.50 2.00 8.33
N GLN A 96 -6.16 1.21 7.48
CA GLN A 96 -6.61 1.68 6.16
C GLN A 96 -7.65 2.79 6.29
N ALA A 97 -8.62 2.65 7.21
CA ALA A 97 -9.61 3.68 7.46
C ALA A 97 -8.96 4.98 7.96
N HIS A 98 -7.97 4.88 8.86
CA HIS A 98 -7.21 6.02 9.34
C HIS A 98 -6.38 6.69 8.24
N SER A 99 -5.68 5.91 7.43
CA SER A 99 -4.89 6.40 6.29
C SER A 99 -5.73 7.24 5.34
N ILE A 100 -6.85 6.69 4.86
CA ILE A 100 -7.77 7.39 3.94
C ILE A 100 -8.32 8.69 4.55
N ILE A 101 -8.77 8.66 5.81
CA ILE A 101 -9.31 9.86 6.46
C ILE A 101 -8.22 10.90 6.73
N ASN A 102 -7.02 10.49 7.11
CA ASN A 102 -5.91 11.41 7.35
C ASN A 102 -5.49 12.09 6.05
N GLU A 103 -5.38 11.34 4.95
CA GLU A 103 -5.11 11.88 3.61
C GLU A 103 -6.18 12.88 3.18
N ARG A 104 -7.47 12.51 3.28
CA ARG A 104 -8.58 13.39 2.92
C ARG A 104 -8.59 14.68 3.75
N ILE A 105 -8.28 14.61 5.04
CA ILE A 105 -8.16 15.79 5.91
C ILE A 105 -7.03 16.72 5.44
N LEU A 106 -5.91 16.20 4.94
CA LEU A 106 -4.78 17.01 4.47
C LEU A 106 -5.08 17.70 3.13
N MET A 107 -5.86 17.04 2.26
CA MET A 107 -6.27 17.57 0.96
C MET A 107 -7.55 18.42 1.02
N GLU A 108 -8.19 18.50 2.19
CA GLU A 108 -9.52 19.08 2.35
C GLU A 108 -9.56 20.58 2.02
N GLN A 109 -10.40 20.94 1.04
CA GLN A 109 -10.62 22.32 0.58
C GLN A 109 -12.12 22.68 0.45
N SER A 110 -13.02 21.71 0.60
CA SER A 110 -14.47 21.82 0.30
C SER A 110 -15.33 22.22 1.51
N GLY A 111 -14.74 22.38 2.70
CA GLY A 111 -15.46 22.77 3.92
C GLY A 111 -16.07 21.59 4.69
N GLU A 112 -15.71 20.37 4.34
CA GLU A 112 -16.23 19.12 4.89
C GLU A 112 -15.52 18.65 6.18
N MET A 113 -14.52 19.42 6.63
CA MET A 113 -13.66 19.11 7.78
C MET A 113 -14.41 18.60 9.02
N ARG A 114 -15.58 19.16 9.35
CA ARG A 114 -16.36 18.70 10.52
C ARG A 114 -16.84 17.25 10.39
N LYS A 115 -17.30 16.86 9.20
CA LYS A 115 -17.75 15.49 8.91
C LYS A 115 -16.55 14.53 8.93
N LEU A 116 -15.42 14.90 8.34
CA LEU A 116 -14.18 14.11 8.39
C LEU A 116 -13.67 13.88 9.82
N ILE A 117 -13.70 14.91 10.67
CA ILE A 117 -13.37 14.77 12.10
C ILE A 117 -14.35 13.83 12.80
N SER A 118 -15.64 13.86 12.45
CA SER A 118 -16.64 12.93 12.98
C SER A 118 -16.33 11.49 12.58
N LEU A 119 -16.00 11.23 11.31
CA LEU A 119 -15.60 9.91 10.83
C LEU A 119 -14.33 9.42 11.54
N LYS A 120 -13.33 10.28 11.72
CA LYS A 120 -12.11 9.94 12.48
C LYS A 120 -12.43 9.51 13.91
N LYS A 121 -13.35 10.21 14.59
CA LYS A 121 -13.83 9.83 15.93
C LYS A 121 -14.60 8.50 15.92
N LYS A 122 -15.39 8.23 14.88
CA LYS A 122 -16.13 6.98 14.70
C LYS A 122 -15.17 5.80 14.56
N ILE A 123 -14.12 5.91 13.72
CA ILE A 123 -13.06 4.89 13.59
C ILE A 123 -12.45 4.61 14.97
N ARG A 124 -12.01 5.65 15.68
CA ARG A 124 -11.39 5.52 17.00
C ARG A 124 -12.31 4.85 18.03
N HIS A 125 -13.60 5.18 18.00
CA HIS A 125 -14.57 4.55 18.90
C HIS A 125 -14.66 3.03 18.70
N PHE A 126 -14.77 2.58 17.43
CA PHE A 126 -14.81 1.15 17.12
C PHE A 126 -13.49 0.44 17.41
N GLU A 127 -12.36 1.12 17.22
CA GLU A 127 -11.05 0.60 17.56
C GLU A 127 -10.91 0.34 19.07
N LEU A 128 -11.40 1.26 19.92
CA LEU A 128 -11.42 1.08 21.38
C LEU A 128 -12.31 -0.11 21.80
N LEU A 129 -13.46 -0.29 21.14
CA LEU A 129 -14.30 -1.47 21.35
C LEU A 129 -13.58 -2.76 20.94
N TYR A 130 -12.91 -2.75 19.78
CA TYR A 130 -12.11 -3.88 19.32
C TYR A 130 -11.00 -4.22 20.33
N GLN A 131 -10.29 -3.22 20.86
CA GLN A 131 -9.30 -3.41 21.93
C GLN A 131 -9.88 -4.09 23.17
N GLN A 132 -11.09 -3.71 23.56
CA GLN A 132 -11.74 -4.26 24.75
C GLN A 132 -12.21 -5.70 24.54
N PHE A 133 -12.83 -6.00 23.41
CA PHE A 133 -13.48 -7.29 23.16
C PHE A 133 -12.55 -8.33 22.52
N GLU A 134 -11.52 -7.90 21.79
CA GLU A 134 -10.62 -8.78 21.01
C GLU A 134 -9.17 -8.72 21.53
N SER A 135 -9.02 -8.44 22.83
CA SER A 135 -7.72 -8.32 23.51
C SER A 135 -6.80 -9.54 23.35
N VAL A 136 -7.38 -10.75 23.28
CA VAL A 136 -6.65 -12.00 23.05
C VAL A 136 -6.01 -12.00 21.66
N LYS A 137 -6.78 -11.74 20.59
CA LYS A 137 -6.26 -11.66 19.22
C LYS A 137 -5.16 -10.60 19.08
N ILE A 138 -5.36 -9.44 19.70
CA ILE A 138 -4.36 -8.36 19.73
C ILE A 138 -3.07 -8.82 20.42
N SER A 139 -3.19 -9.53 21.54
CA SER A 139 -2.05 -10.07 22.29
C SER A 139 -1.29 -11.13 21.48
N GLU A 140 -2.00 -12.01 20.78
CA GLU A 140 -1.42 -13.03 19.89
C GLU A 140 -0.58 -12.38 18.79
N VAL A 141 -1.15 -11.40 18.08
CA VAL A 141 -0.41 -10.66 17.04
C VAL A 141 0.82 -9.95 17.62
N LYS A 142 0.70 -9.29 18.78
CA LYS A 142 1.85 -8.67 19.45
C LYS A 142 2.94 -9.68 19.83
N ASN A 143 2.56 -10.87 20.31
CA ASN A 143 3.49 -11.92 20.68
C ASN A 143 4.21 -12.50 19.46
N GLU A 144 3.52 -12.66 18.34
CA GLU A 144 4.15 -13.05 17.07
C GLU A 144 5.15 -11.99 16.60
N LEU A 145 4.77 -10.70 16.66
CA LEU A 145 5.66 -9.59 16.30
C LEU A 145 6.92 -9.53 17.18
N ASN A 146 6.78 -9.80 18.48
CA ASN A 146 7.93 -9.86 19.40
C ASN A 146 8.90 -11.03 19.11
N ARG A 147 8.49 -12.00 18.29
CA ARG A 147 9.28 -13.16 17.87
C ARG A 147 9.78 -13.05 16.42
N LEU A 148 9.57 -11.90 15.77
CA LEU A 148 10.04 -11.66 14.40
C LEU A 148 11.54 -11.96 14.22
N ASN A 149 12.34 -11.70 15.26
CA ASN A 149 13.77 -11.98 15.30
C ASN A 149 14.14 -13.46 15.19
N LEU A 150 13.19 -14.38 15.33
CA LEU A 150 13.39 -15.83 15.19
C LEU A 150 13.01 -16.34 13.80
N CYS A 151 12.44 -15.47 12.96
CA CYS A 151 11.91 -15.81 11.65
C CYS A 151 12.88 -15.42 10.53
N ASN A 152 12.86 -16.17 9.42
CA ASN A 152 13.52 -15.74 8.19
C ASN A 152 12.78 -14.54 7.55
N TYR A 153 13.36 -13.95 6.50
CA TYR A 153 12.79 -12.76 5.86
C TYR A 153 11.33 -12.93 5.41
N TYR A 154 11.00 -14.02 4.71
CA TYR A 154 9.64 -14.23 4.18
C TYR A 154 8.62 -14.42 5.30
N GLU A 155 9.00 -15.13 6.36
CA GLU A 155 8.20 -15.28 7.56
C GLU A 155 8.02 -13.93 8.28
N GLN A 156 9.08 -13.14 8.38
CA GLN A 156 9.00 -11.80 8.97
C GLN A 156 7.98 -10.93 8.21
N LEU A 157 8.03 -10.95 6.88
CA LEU A 157 7.08 -10.19 6.05
C LEU A 157 5.63 -10.70 6.18
N SER A 158 5.44 -12.01 6.34
CA SER A 158 4.12 -12.59 6.57
C SER A 158 3.56 -12.20 7.94
N VAL A 159 4.37 -12.30 8.99
CA VAL A 159 4.00 -11.95 10.37
C VAL A 159 3.77 -10.46 10.52
N VAL A 160 4.64 -9.61 9.96
CA VAL A 160 4.49 -8.16 10.05
C VAL A 160 3.19 -7.69 9.41
N LYS A 161 2.72 -8.30 8.31
CA LYS A 161 1.45 -7.93 7.66
C LYS A 161 0.23 -8.20 8.55
N LYS A 162 0.30 -9.15 9.49
CA LYS A 162 -0.77 -9.36 10.48
C LYS A 162 -0.94 -8.18 11.42
N SER A 163 0.10 -7.35 11.59
CA SER A 163 0.03 -6.13 12.40
C SER A 163 -0.95 -5.09 11.86
N LEU A 164 -1.40 -5.22 10.59
CA LEU A 164 -2.45 -4.38 10.02
C LEU A 164 -3.81 -4.52 10.73
N ASN A 165 -4.00 -5.64 11.44
CA ASN A 165 -5.19 -5.89 12.27
C ASN A 165 -5.08 -5.27 13.67
N LEU A 166 -3.94 -4.67 14.00
CA LEU A 166 -3.79 -3.97 15.27
C LEU A 166 -4.48 -2.60 15.20
N PRO A 167 -5.02 -2.14 16.33
CA PRO A 167 -5.29 -0.73 16.56
C PRO A 167 -4.08 0.16 16.25
N GLN A 168 -4.29 1.35 15.71
CA GLN A 168 -3.28 2.32 15.30
C GLN A 168 -2.25 2.59 16.40
N ASP A 169 -2.68 2.81 17.65
CA ASP A 169 -1.73 3.08 18.74
C ASP A 169 -0.87 1.87 19.10
N ASP A 170 -1.44 0.67 18.97
CA ASP A 170 -0.72 -0.58 19.19
C ASP A 170 0.27 -0.84 18.06
N PHE A 171 -0.16 -0.64 16.81
CA PHE A 171 0.66 -0.74 15.61
C PHE A 171 1.84 0.24 15.67
N ILE A 172 1.60 1.52 15.94
CA ILE A 172 2.66 2.53 16.03
C ILE A 172 3.65 2.18 17.15
N ARG A 173 3.16 1.76 18.32
CA ARG A 173 4.03 1.42 19.45
C ARG A 173 4.92 0.21 19.16
N VAL A 174 4.36 -0.85 18.60
CA VAL A 174 5.15 -2.05 18.23
C VAL A 174 6.09 -1.73 17.07
N GLY A 175 5.61 -1.02 16.06
CA GLY A 175 6.39 -0.64 14.89
C GLY A 175 7.64 0.16 15.27
N LYS A 176 7.53 1.15 16.18
CA LYS A 176 8.70 1.92 16.66
C LYS A 176 9.81 1.04 17.25
N ASN A 177 9.46 -0.06 17.91
CA ASN A 177 10.45 -1.01 18.44
C ASN A 177 11.07 -1.83 17.30
N LEU A 178 10.25 -2.29 16.35
CA LEU A 178 10.71 -3.08 15.20
C LEU A 178 11.61 -2.29 14.24
N LEU A 179 11.40 -0.97 14.11
CA LEU A 179 12.28 -0.08 13.34
C LEU A 179 13.72 -0.03 13.88
N LEU A 180 13.96 -0.50 15.10
CA LEU A 180 15.26 -0.50 15.78
C LEU A 180 15.86 -1.89 16.03
N ASP A 181 15.12 -2.97 15.80
CA ASP A 181 15.66 -4.32 16.01
C ASP A 181 16.57 -4.71 14.84
N GLU A 182 17.86 -4.91 15.14
CA GLU A 182 18.90 -5.32 14.17
C GLU A 182 18.58 -6.63 13.44
N ARG A 183 17.76 -7.49 14.04
CA ARG A 183 17.39 -8.80 13.47
C ARG A 183 16.14 -8.71 12.59
N VAL A 184 15.46 -7.58 12.60
CA VAL A 184 14.37 -7.31 11.65
C VAL A 184 14.98 -6.83 10.35
N HIS A 185 14.65 -7.54 9.28
CA HIS A 185 15.19 -7.26 7.97
C HIS A 185 14.88 -5.81 7.53
N ILE A 186 15.81 -5.14 6.83
CA ILE A 186 15.65 -3.73 6.44
C ILE A 186 14.37 -3.47 5.62
N LEU A 187 14.02 -4.35 4.68
CA LEU A 187 12.76 -4.21 3.92
C LEU A 187 11.51 -4.32 4.80
N VAL A 188 11.56 -5.11 5.87
CA VAL A 188 10.45 -5.20 6.83
C VAL A 188 10.33 -3.90 7.62
N ARG A 189 11.47 -3.30 8.01
CA ARG A 189 11.50 -1.96 8.64
C ARG A 189 11.02 -0.87 7.68
N SER A 190 11.46 -0.89 6.42
CA SER A 190 10.99 0.03 5.38
C SER A 190 9.47 -0.06 5.23
N TRP A 191 8.93 -1.27 5.12
CA TRP A 191 7.48 -1.49 5.02
C TRP A 191 6.71 -0.92 6.22
N ILE A 192 7.18 -1.14 7.46
CA ILE A 192 6.56 -0.56 8.67
C ILE A 192 6.60 0.98 8.61
N LEU A 193 7.72 1.55 8.18
CA LEU A 193 7.86 3.00 8.06
C LEU A 193 6.92 3.56 6.97
N GLU A 194 6.75 2.87 5.84
CA GLU A 194 5.76 3.23 4.81
C GLU A 194 4.33 3.24 5.36
N GLU A 195 3.96 2.28 6.22
CA GLU A 195 2.68 2.31 6.91
C GLU A 195 2.56 3.50 7.89
N PHE A 196 3.66 3.93 8.51
CA PHE A 196 3.65 5.16 9.32
C PHE A 196 3.47 6.41 8.44
N VAL A 197 4.03 6.41 7.21
CA VAL A 197 3.80 7.47 6.22
C VAL A 197 2.33 7.50 5.81
N SER A 198 1.73 6.35 5.49
CA SER A 198 0.31 6.25 5.10
C SER A 198 -0.62 6.74 6.22
N LEU A 199 -0.27 6.45 7.48
CA LEU A 199 -0.98 6.96 8.65
C LEU A 199 -0.69 8.43 8.98
N HIS A 200 0.23 9.07 8.25
CA HIS A 200 0.66 10.46 8.45
C HIS A 200 1.15 10.73 9.88
N VAL A 201 1.98 9.82 10.42
CA VAL A 201 2.58 9.96 11.75
C VAL A 201 3.53 11.16 11.76
N LYS A 202 3.20 12.17 12.58
CA LYS A 202 3.94 13.44 12.67
C LYS A 202 5.09 13.43 13.67
N GLU A 203 5.14 12.42 14.53
CA GLU A 203 6.19 12.28 15.52
C GLU A 203 7.49 11.79 14.86
N GLU A 204 8.62 12.29 15.33
CA GLU A 204 9.93 11.74 14.98
C GLU A 204 10.04 10.28 15.44
N VAL A 205 10.49 9.43 14.55
CA VAL A 205 10.80 8.02 14.85
C VAL A 205 12.27 7.77 14.57
N LYS A 206 12.87 6.91 15.38
CA LYS A 206 14.21 6.40 15.14
C LYS A 206 14.12 5.20 14.20
N PHE A 207 15.02 5.15 13.24
CA PHE A 207 15.09 4.12 12.21
C PHE A 207 16.52 3.60 12.13
N LEU A 208 16.73 2.33 12.45
CA LEU A 208 18.00 1.66 12.22
C LEU A 208 18.10 1.37 10.72
N TRP A 209 19.13 1.88 10.05
CA TRP A 209 19.28 1.74 8.61
C TRP A 209 20.30 0.65 8.25
N ARG A 210 20.52 0.40 6.95
CA ARG A 210 21.35 -0.71 6.46
C ARG A 210 22.82 -0.62 6.89
N ASP A 211 23.31 0.58 7.21
CA ASP A 211 24.67 0.82 7.72
C ASP A 211 24.82 0.56 9.23
N HIS A 212 23.80 -0.03 9.87
CA HIS A 212 23.70 -0.25 11.31
C HIS A 212 23.71 1.03 12.15
N LYS A 213 23.47 2.20 11.56
CA LYS A 213 23.29 3.46 12.29
C LYS A 213 21.82 3.81 12.41
N THR A 214 21.51 4.55 13.47
CA THR A 214 20.16 5.04 13.73
C THR A 214 20.01 6.47 13.19
N TYR A 215 18.97 6.66 12.39
CA TYR A 215 18.57 7.95 11.84
C TYR A 215 17.23 8.37 12.45
N THR A 216 16.97 9.68 12.46
CA THR A 216 15.68 10.23 12.90
C THR A 216 14.89 10.65 11.67
N VAL A 217 13.64 10.23 11.60
CA VAL A 217 12.77 10.40 10.44
C VAL A 217 11.40 10.85 10.91
N VAL A 218 10.75 11.76 10.16
CA VAL A 218 9.35 12.12 10.37
C VAL A 218 8.53 11.44 9.28
N PRO A 219 7.74 10.40 9.58
CA PRO A 219 7.03 9.63 8.56
C PRO A 219 6.11 10.49 7.69
N ALA A 220 5.41 11.46 8.27
CA ALA A 220 4.51 12.35 7.54
C ALA A 220 5.20 13.22 6.46
N THR A 221 6.53 13.26 6.37
CA THR A 221 7.26 14.11 5.40
C THR A 221 8.18 13.33 4.48
N VAL A 222 8.46 12.05 4.76
CA VAL A 222 9.53 11.32 4.08
C VAL A 222 9.10 10.63 2.79
N GLY A 223 7.78 10.48 2.59
CA GLY A 223 7.21 9.82 1.41
C GLY A 223 7.49 8.31 1.37
N THR A 224 7.16 7.67 0.25
CA THR A 224 7.50 6.27 -0.04
C THR A 224 8.88 6.17 -0.72
N PRO A 225 9.46 4.98 -0.85
CA PRO A 225 10.72 4.79 -1.60
C PRO A 225 10.69 5.37 -3.02
N LEU A 226 9.51 5.42 -3.65
CA LEU A 226 9.34 5.83 -5.04
C LEU A 226 9.03 7.34 -5.19
N ASP A 227 8.67 8.03 -4.11
CA ASP A 227 8.35 9.47 -4.16
C ASP A 227 9.59 10.36 -4.17
N CYS A 228 10.76 9.79 -3.84
CA CYS A 228 11.99 10.56 -3.71
C CYS A 228 12.51 11.10 -5.06
N ALA A 229 13.18 12.24 -5.03
CA ALA A 229 13.57 12.96 -6.24
C ALA A 229 14.62 12.19 -7.07
N ALA A 230 15.51 11.45 -6.41
CA ALA A 230 16.51 10.62 -7.05
C ALA A 230 15.87 9.50 -7.88
N TYR A 231 14.83 8.83 -7.37
CA TYR A 231 14.12 7.76 -8.09
C TYR A 231 13.50 8.28 -9.38
N GLN A 232 12.72 9.35 -9.28
CA GLN A 232 12.01 9.96 -10.41
C GLN A 232 12.99 10.44 -11.49
N ARG A 233 14.13 11.02 -11.10
CA ARG A 233 15.17 11.47 -12.04
C ARG A 233 15.91 10.32 -12.72
N ILE A 234 16.15 9.21 -12.01
CA ILE A 234 16.73 8.01 -12.59
C ILE A 234 15.78 7.42 -13.63
N LEU A 235 14.51 7.23 -13.27
CA LEU A 235 13.52 6.67 -14.20
C LEU A 235 13.37 7.52 -15.46
N LEU A 236 13.20 8.84 -15.31
CA LEU A 236 13.08 9.75 -16.45
C LEU A 236 14.31 9.66 -17.38
N PHE A 237 15.51 9.50 -16.82
CA PHE A 237 16.71 9.31 -17.63
C PHE A 237 16.70 7.97 -18.36
N LEU A 238 16.39 6.87 -17.67
CA LEU A 238 16.34 5.53 -18.25
C LEU A 238 15.29 5.45 -19.36
N GLU A 239 14.09 5.98 -19.14
CA GLU A 239 13.02 6.03 -20.13
C GLU A 239 13.47 6.75 -21.39
N LYS A 240 14.04 7.95 -21.24
CA LYS A 240 14.53 8.74 -22.37
C LYS A 240 15.57 7.99 -23.20
N GLU A 241 16.45 7.24 -22.57
CA GLU A 241 17.57 6.57 -23.24
C GLU A 241 17.23 5.20 -23.80
N LEU A 242 16.33 4.46 -23.18
CA LEU A 242 16.12 3.04 -23.48
C LEU A 242 14.78 2.74 -24.15
N ILE A 243 13.75 3.59 -24.02
CA ILE A 243 12.39 3.24 -24.49
C ILE A 243 12.34 2.90 -25.99
N ASN A 244 13.11 3.62 -26.81
CA ASN A 244 13.17 3.43 -28.26
C ASN A 244 14.37 2.58 -28.72
N VAL A 245 15.25 2.17 -27.80
CA VAL A 245 16.52 1.49 -28.12
C VAL A 245 16.50 0.05 -27.60
N ALA A 246 16.14 -0.14 -26.34
CA ALA A 246 16.12 -1.42 -25.64
C ALA A 246 14.98 -1.44 -24.60
N PRO A 247 13.71 -1.52 -25.03
CA PRO A 247 12.56 -1.44 -24.12
C PRO A 247 12.48 -2.59 -23.11
N ILE A 248 12.98 -3.79 -23.45
CA ILE A 248 13.04 -4.91 -22.50
C ILE A 248 14.04 -4.61 -21.38
N LEU A 249 15.22 -4.08 -21.74
CA LEU A 249 16.23 -3.68 -20.76
C LEU A 249 15.73 -2.57 -19.82
N LEU A 250 14.92 -1.64 -20.34
CA LEU A 250 14.29 -0.61 -19.52
C LEU A 250 13.41 -1.22 -18.42
N ILE A 251 12.61 -2.25 -18.75
CA ILE A 251 11.76 -2.95 -17.79
C ILE A 251 12.63 -3.60 -16.72
N ASP A 252 13.65 -4.37 -17.13
CA ASP A 252 14.52 -5.09 -16.20
C ASP A 252 15.24 -4.16 -15.22
N ILE A 253 15.83 -3.06 -15.74
CA ILE A 253 16.52 -2.07 -14.91
C ILE A 253 15.52 -1.35 -13.98
N THR A 254 14.33 -1.01 -14.46
CA THR A 254 13.32 -0.31 -13.65
C THR A 254 12.90 -1.14 -12.43
N GLU A 255 12.77 -2.45 -12.59
CA GLU A 255 12.48 -3.38 -11.49
C GLU A 255 13.64 -3.44 -10.48
N GLU A 256 14.89 -3.52 -10.94
CA GLU A 256 16.07 -3.47 -10.06
C GLU A 256 16.15 -2.14 -9.30
N VAL A 257 15.95 -1.00 -9.98
CA VAL A 257 15.91 0.33 -9.37
C VAL A 257 14.85 0.36 -8.26
N ARG A 258 13.65 -0.16 -8.51
CA ARG A 258 12.58 -0.21 -7.49
C ARG A 258 13.02 -0.97 -6.23
N LEU A 259 13.65 -2.13 -6.39
CA LEU A 259 14.15 -2.92 -5.26
C LEU A 259 15.28 -2.20 -4.50
N HIS A 260 16.22 -1.59 -5.22
CA HIS A 260 17.32 -0.85 -4.61
C HIS A 260 16.80 0.35 -3.79
N PHE A 261 15.80 1.06 -4.29
CA PHE A 261 15.22 2.19 -3.56
C PHE A 261 14.46 1.76 -2.30
N ALA A 262 13.85 0.57 -2.29
CA ALA A 262 13.25 0.01 -1.07
C ALA A 262 14.31 -0.28 0.02
N LEU A 263 15.54 -0.64 -0.38
CA LEU A 263 16.69 -0.84 0.52
C LEU A 263 17.37 0.46 0.95
N LEU A 264 17.37 1.47 0.09
CA LEU A 264 17.92 2.79 0.38
C LEU A 264 16.96 3.66 1.19
N TYR A 265 15.69 3.29 1.27
CA TYR A 265 14.69 3.99 2.06
C TYR A 265 15.09 4.07 3.54
N PRO A 266 14.87 5.20 4.23
CA PRO A 266 14.30 6.47 3.75
C PRO A 266 15.34 7.51 3.26
N LEU A 267 16.58 7.11 3.01
CA LEU A 267 17.71 8.03 2.85
C LEU A 267 18.19 8.20 1.40
N ALA A 268 17.46 7.68 0.41
CA ALA A 268 17.89 7.66 -0.99
C ALA A 268 18.35 9.03 -1.53
N ASP A 269 17.59 10.10 -1.29
CA ASP A 269 17.94 11.47 -1.72
C ASP A 269 19.17 12.04 -0.99
N GLN A 270 19.51 11.52 0.19
CA GLN A 270 20.72 11.92 0.91
C GLN A 270 21.96 11.23 0.32
N ILE A 271 21.81 10.03 -0.21
CA ILE A 271 22.91 9.19 -0.71
C ILE A 271 23.19 9.48 -2.18
N ILE A 272 22.13 9.56 -3.00
CA ILE A 272 22.23 9.69 -4.44
C ILE A 272 22.40 11.16 -4.81
N LYS A 273 23.66 11.59 -4.93
CA LYS A 273 23.99 12.97 -5.35
C LYS A 273 23.84 13.19 -6.85
N SER A 274 24.16 12.17 -7.66
CA SER A 274 24.06 12.22 -9.13
C SER A 274 23.12 11.14 -9.66
N PRO A 275 21.80 11.40 -9.71
CA PRO A 275 20.82 10.46 -10.27
C PRO A 275 21.15 10.01 -11.70
N LYS A 276 21.70 10.91 -12.53
CA LYS A 276 22.12 10.58 -13.90
C LYS A 276 23.21 9.51 -13.92
N LEU A 277 24.28 9.67 -13.13
CA LEU A 277 25.37 8.69 -13.10
C LEU A 277 24.92 7.37 -12.49
N TRP A 278 23.95 7.42 -11.57
CA TRP A 278 23.32 6.23 -11.02
C TRP A 278 22.54 5.43 -12.07
N ALA A 279 21.76 6.11 -12.92
CA ALA A 279 21.08 5.49 -14.06
C ALA A 279 22.07 4.92 -15.08
N VAL A 280 23.14 5.65 -15.40
CA VAL A 280 24.22 5.17 -16.29
C VAL A 280 24.88 3.90 -15.73
N SER A 281 25.13 3.85 -14.41
CA SER A 281 25.69 2.68 -13.74
C SER A 281 24.83 1.43 -13.89
N TYR A 282 23.50 1.58 -13.83
CA TYR A 282 22.58 0.47 -14.13
C TYR A 282 22.71 0.01 -15.57
N ILE A 283 22.66 0.93 -16.55
CA ILE A 283 22.84 0.58 -17.97
C ILE A 283 24.17 -0.15 -18.19
N PHE A 284 25.25 0.33 -17.57
CA PHE A 284 26.57 -0.26 -17.70
C PHE A 284 26.63 -1.71 -17.19
N SER A 285 25.89 -2.02 -16.12
CA SER A 285 25.85 -3.38 -15.56
C SER A 285 25.22 -4.42 -16.49
N TYR A 286 24.38 -3.99 -17.44
CA TYR A 286 23.68 -4.86 -18.38
C TYR A 286 24.19 -4.75 -19.82
N ASN A 287 24.59 -3.55 -20.24
CA ASN A 287 25.00 -3.27 -21.61
C ASN A 287 26.05 -2.14 -21.65
N HIS A 288 27.33 -2.55 -21.67
CA HIS A 288 28.47 -1.64 -21.75
C HIS A 288 28.45 -0.73 -22.98
N VAL A 289 27.98 -1.21 -24.14
CA VAL A 289 27.99 -0.45 -25.40
C VAL A 289 27.06 0.77 -25.32
N ILE A 290 25.87 0.60 -24.71
CA ILE A 290 24.94 1.72 -24.53
C ILE A 290 25.48 2.72 -23.51
N ALA A 291 26.17 2.24 -22.47
CA ALA A 291 26.69 3.09 -21.40
C ALA A 291 27.99 3.82 -21.78
N GLU A 292 28.76 3.32 -22.74
CA GLU A 292 30.07 3.86 -23.15
C GLU A 292 30.00 5.35 -23.53
N LYS A 293 28.89 5.79 -24.15
CA LYS A 293 28.66 7.21 -24.51
C LYS A 293 28.62 8.18 -23.31
N TYR A 294 28.52 7.67 -22.08
CA TYR A 294 28.53 8.47 -20.85
C TYR A 294 29.82 8.33 -20.04
N TYR A 295 30.68 7.41 -20.44
CA TYR A 295 31.94 7.17 -19.77
C TYR A 295 32.95 8.25 -20.20
N THR A 296 33.32 9.09 -19.24
CA THR A 296 34.33 10.15 -19.42
C THR A 296 35.31 10.03 -18.26
N GLU A 297 36.56 10.45 -18.45
CA GLU A 297 37.60 10.37 -17.41
C GLU A 297 37.17 11.06 -16.10
N GLU A 298 36.37 12.14 -16.20
CA GLU A 298 35.85 12.88 -15.05
C GLU A 298 34.79 12.08 -14.25
N ASN A 299 33.96 11.28 -14.92
CA ASN A 299 32.85 10.55 -14.29
C ASN A 299 33.23 9.12 -13.86
N GLN A 300 34.34 8.58 -14.37
CA GLN A 300 34.76 7.19 -14.15
C GLN A 300 34.83 6.82 -12.66
N ALA A 301 35.54 7.63 -11.86
CA ALA A 301 35.72 7.34 -10.44
C ALA A 301 34.40 7.41 -9.64
N GLU A 302 33.44 8.22 -10.08
CA GLU A 302 32.12 8.28 -9.44
C GLU A 302 31.25 7.09 -9.85
N ILE A 303 31.26 6.70 -11.12
CA ILE A 303 30.54 5.52 -11.62
C ILE A 303 31.04 4.26 -10.91
N GLU A 304 32.36 4.08 -10.75
CA GLU A 304 32.92 2.93 -10.04
C GLU A 304 32.45 2.85 -8.57
N LYS A 305 32.39 3.99 -7.87
CA LYS A 305 31.84 4.05 -6.49
C LYS A 305 30.36 3.70 -6.45
N ILE A 306 29.58 4.19 -7.41
CA ILE A 306 28.16 3.87 -7.51
C ILE A 306 27.96 2.38 -7.79
N GLN A 307 28.74 1.80 -8.69
CA GLN A 307 28.69 0.37 -9.01
C GLN A 307 29.01 -0.49 -7.78
N GLN A 308 30.02 -0.11 -7.00
CA GLN A 308 30.33 -0.80 -5.75
C GLN A 308 29.11 -0.80 -4.81
N LEU A 309 28.47 0.36 -4.61
CA LEU A 309 27.29 0.45 -3.76
C LEU A 309 26.08 -0.31 -4.34
N GLN A 310 25.87 -0.29 -5.65
CA GLN A 310 24.83 -1.09 -6.30
C GLN A 310 25.09 -2.60 -6.11
N CYS A 311 26.34 -3.05 -6.22
CA CYS A 311 26.72 -4.43 -5.94
C CYS A 311 26.48 -4.83 -4.48
N GLU A 312 26.80 -3.97 -3.52
CA GLU A 312 26.47 -4.21 -2.10
C GLU A 312 24.96 -4.37 -1.90
N ILE A 313 24.14 -3.51 -2.52
CA ILE A 313 22.68 -3.59 -2.44
C ILE A 313 22.16 -4.89 -3.08
N ARG A 314 22.72 -5.33 -4.21
CA ARG A 314 22.38 -6.64 -4.80
C ARG A 314 22.73 -7.80 -3.88
N SER A 315 23.89 -7.74 -3.22
CA SER A 315 24.28 -8.76 -2.25
C SER A 315 23.29 -8.85 -1.09
N ASP A 316 22.77 -7.72 -0.58
CA ASP A 316 21.72 -7.72 0.45
C ASP A 316 20.47 -8.48 -0.03
N LEU A 317 20.06 -8.31 -1.29
CA LEU A 317 18.92 -9.03 -1.89
C LEU A 317 19.15 -10.53 -1.99
N GLU A 318 20.34 -10.97 -2.36
CA GLU A 318 20.68 -12.39 -2.47
C GLU A 318 20.63 -13.10 -1.11
N THR A 319 21.01 -12.41 -0.02
CA THR A 319 20.90 -12.96 1.35
C THR A 319 19.47 -13.20 1.82
N MET A 320 18.46 -12.72 1.09
CA MET A 320 17.04 -12.94 1.43
C MET A 320 16.51 -14.30 0.95
N ILE A 321 17.20 -14.94 0.00
CA ILE A 321 16.79 -16.20 -0.65
C ILE A 321 17.38 -17.43 0.08
N LEU A 322 18.41 -17.23 0.90
CA LEU A 322 19.06 -18.22 1.75
C LEU A 322 18.53 -18.16 3.18
#